data_AF-A0A3P8V682-F1
#
_entry.id   AF-A0A3P8V682-F1
#
_cell.length_a   1.000
_cell.length_b   1.000
_cell.length_c   1.000
_cell.angle_alpha   90.00
_cell.angle_beta   90.00
_cell.angle_gamma   90.00
#
_symmetry.space_group_name_H-M   'P 1'
#
loop_
_entity.id
_entity.type
_entity.pdbx_description
1 polymer ?
#
loop_
_entity_poly.entity_id
_entity_poly.type
_entity_poly.pdbx_seq_one_letter_code
_entity_poly.pdbx_strand_id
1 'polypeptide(L)'
;FHSTRHKCILTRDTEEYQAVHNALRQRLGPEYISTRLAGGGQRVCYVEGHRVVSLANEMFGYNGWSHSISQQNVGTTVTCWGRVFI
;
A
#
# COMPACT_ATOMS: atom_id res chain seq x y z
N PHE A 1 -35.04 4.12 20.67
CA PHE A 1 -34.94 3.06 19.65
C PHE A 1 -33.52 3.04 19.11
N HIS A 2 -32.98 1.86 18.88
CA HIS A 2 -31.58 1.49 19.04
C HIS A 2 -30.55 2.09 18.08
N SER A 3 -29.32 2.24 18.61
CA SER A 3 -28.03 1.93 17.96
C SER A 3 -27.35 3.03 17.14
N THR A 4 -26.70 3.94 17.87
CA THR A 4 -25.47 4.62 17.41
C THR A 4 -24.35 3.59 17.27
N ARG A 5 -24.31 2.84 16.16
CA ARG A 5 -23.05 2.24 15.69
C ARG A 5 -22.14 3.38 15.23
N HIS A 6 -20.84 3.13 15.22
CA HIS A 6 -19.75 4.07 14.93
C HIS A 6 -19.16 4.80 16.16
N LYS A 7 -19.19 4.15 17.33
CA LYS A 7 -18.11 4.33 18.31
C LYS A 7 -16.93 3.43 17.92
N CYS A 8 -16.13 3.83 16.92
CA CYS A 8 -14.78 3.29 16.64
C CYS A 8 -13.97 4.34 15.86
N ILE A 9 -13.77 5.51 16.45
CA ILE A 9 -12.55 6.28 16.16
C ILE A 9 -11.72 6.05 17.41
N LEU A 10 -10.84 5.04 17.36
CA LEU A 10 -9.85 4.81 18.40
C LEU A 10 -9.01 6.09 18.48
N THR A 11 -9.13 6.81 19.60
CA THR A 11 -8.16 7.84 19.94
C THR A 11 -6.85 7.13 20.19
N ARG A 12 -6.02 7.07 19.16
CA ARG A 12 -4.66 6.50 19.22
C ARG A 12 -3.92 7.21 20.34
N ASP A 13 -3.38 6.47 21.31
CA ASP A 13 -2.68 7.05 22.45
C ASP A 13 -1.56 7.98 21.97
N THR A 14 -1.34 9.11 22.65
CA THR A 14 -0.40 10.16 22.20
C THR A 14 1.02 9.65 21.97
N GLU A 15 1.46 8.64 22.71
CA GLU A 15 2.77 8.01 22.56
C GLU A 15 2.86 7.15 21.29
N GLU A 16 1.83 6.35 21.01
CA GLU A 16 1.75 5.53 19.80
C GLU A 16 1.72 6.41 18.55
N TYR A 17 0.98 7.52 18.61
CA TYR A 17 0.95 8.51 17.55
C TYR A 17 2.35 9.09 17.26
N GLN A 18 3.10 9.48 18.30
CA GLN A 18 4.45 10.02 18.14
C GLN A 18 5.44 8.98 17.60
N ALA A 19 5.39 7.74 18.10
CA ALA A 19 6.25 6.65 17.63
C ALA A 19 6.04 6.38 16.14
N VAL A 20 4.78 6.25 15.72
CA VAL A 20 4.41 6.01 14.32
C VAL A 20 4.77 7.20 13.45
N HIS A 21 4.55 8.42 13.93
CA HIS A 21 4.92 9.64 13.22
C HIS A 21 6.43 9.73 12.96
N ASN A 22 7.25 9.34 13.93
CA ASN A 22 8.69 9.30 13.80
C ASN A 22 9.15 8.18 12.86
N ALA A 23 8.54 7.00 12.93
CA ALA A 23 8.86 5.87 12.07
C ALA A 23 8.54 6.17 10.59
N LEU A 24 7.38 6.79 10.29
CA LEU A 24 6.98 7.14 8.92
C LEU A 24 7.89 8.20 8.25
N ARG A 25 8.69 8.94 9.03
CA ARG A 25 9.69 9.87 8.47
C ARG A 25 10.96 9.17 7.97
N GLN A 26 11.20 7.94 8.39
CA GLN A 26 12.38 7.21 7.98
C GLN A 26 12.25 6.82 6.51
N ARG A 27 13.35 6.95 5.76
CA ARG A 27 13.41 6.45 4.39
C ARG A 27 13.64 4.95 4.41
N LEU A 28 13.01 4.26 3.48
CA LEU A 28 13.26 2.83 3.27
C LEU A 28 14.70 2.63 2.81
N GLY A 29 15.37 1.63 3.38
CA GLY A 29 16.69 1.22 2.94
C GLY A 29 16.67 0.59 1.54
N PRO A 30 17.84 0.47 0.89
CA PRO A 30 17.96 -0.10 -0.45
C PRO A 30 17.46 -1.54 -0.54
N GLU A 31 17.46 -2.29 0.57
CA GLU A 31 16.94 -3.65 0.69
C GLU A 31 15.46 -3.76 0.36
N TYR A 32 14.67 -2.68 0.48
CA TYR A 32 13.25 -2.64 0.13
C TYR A 32 12.99 -2.28 -1.33
N ILE A 33 14.00 -1.78 -2.05
CA ILE A 33 13.86 -1.22 -3.39
C ILE A 33 14.23 -2.28 -4.43
N SER A 34 13.28 -2.62 -5.29
CA SER A 34 13.49 -3.46 -6.46
C SER A 34 13.53 -2.61 -7.72
N THR A 35 14.24 -3.07 -8.76
CA THR A 35 14.32 -2.37 -10.05
C THR A 35 13.89 -3.27 -11.19
N ARG A 36 13.11 -2.73 -12.12
CA ARG A 36 12.79 -3.39 -13.40
C ARG A 36 13.22 -2.53 -14.58
N LEU A 37 13.55 -3.19 -15.69
CA LEU A 37 13.75 -2.52 -16.97
C LEU A 37 12.39 -2.07 -17.52
N ALA A 38 12.33 -0.83 -17.99
CA ALA A 38 11.20 -0.24 -18.70
C ALA A 38 11.54 -0.04 -20.17
N GLY A 39 10.54 0.35 -20.96
CA GLY A 39 10.74 0.73 -22.37
C GLY A 39 11.82 1.81 -22.51
N GLY A 40 12.61 1.74 -23.59
CA GLY A 40 13.70 2.68 -23.84
C GLY A 40 14.93 2.52 -22.95
N GLY A 41 15.09 1.35 -22.28
CA GLY A 41 16.29 1.02 -21.51
C GLY A 41 16.39 1.68 -20.13
N GLN A 42 15.34 2.39 -19.71
CA GLN A 42 15.29 3.03 -18.39
C GLN A 42 15.05 1.99 -17.28
N ARG A 43 15.58 2.26 -16.08
CA ARG A 43 15.30 1.45 -14.88
C ARG A 43 14.28 2.17 -14.02
N VAL A 44 13.24 1.45 -13.61
CA VAL A 44 12.20 1.95 -12.70
C VAL A 44 12.34 1.25 -11.36
N CYS A 45 12.49 2.06 -10.31
CA CYS A 45 12.52 1.60 -8.92
C CYS A 45 11.09 1.46 -8.38
N TYR A 46 10.81 0.38 -7.67
CA TYR A 46 9.52 0.14 -7.01
C TYR A 46 9.72 -0.70 -5.73
N VAL A 47 8.71 -0.71 -4.87
CA VAL A 47 8.66 -1.59 -3.69
C VAL A 47 7.72 -2.75 -4.00
N GLU A 48 8.14 -3.97 -3.67
CA GLU A 48 7.33 -5.17 -3.88
C GLU A 48 6.12 -5.19 -2.94
N GLY A 49 4.97 -5.64 -3.45
CA GLY A 49 3.70 -5.59 -2.70
C GLY A 49 3.76 -6.32 -1.35
N HIS A 50 4.39 -7.49 -1.29
CA HIS A 50 4.52 -8.24 -0.04
C HIS A 50 5.33 -7.48 1.03
N ARG A 51 6.31 -6.66 0.62
CA ARG A 51 7.12 -5.86 1.54
C ARG A 51 6.31 -4.73 2.15
N VAL A 52 5.47 -4.07 1.34
CA VAL A 52 4.57 -3.02 1.82
C VAL A 52 3.56 -3.58 2.83
N VAL A 53 3.02 -4.77 2.57
CA VAL A 53 2.10 -5.45 3.50
C VAL A 53 2.79 -5.79 4.82
N SER A 54 4.01 -6.34 4.79
CA SER A 54 4.78 -6.63 6.01
C SER A 54 5.10 -5.36 6.79
N LEU A 55 5.53 -4.29 6.11
CA LEU A 55 5.78 -2.99 6.75
C LEU A 55 4.52 -2.42 7.41
N ALA A 56 3.36 -2.55 6.78
CA ALA A 56 2.10 -2.12 7.38
C ALA A 56 1.75 -2.92 8.64
N ASN A 57 1.97 -4.25 8.62
CA ASN A 57 1.78 -5.11 9.79
C ASN A 57 2.75 -4.76 10.93
N GLU A 58 4.00 -4.41 10.63
CA GLU A 58 4.99 -3.99 11.64
C GLU A 58 4.66 -2.63 12.26
N MET A 59 4.18 -1.67 11.45
CA MET A 59 3.92 -0.30 11.88
C MET A 59 2.57 -0.10 12.56
N PHE A 60 1.54 -0.82 12.11
CA PHE A 60 0.17 -0.65 12.58
C PHE A 60 -0.38 -1.90 13.30
N GLY A 61 0.37 -3.01 13.31
CA GLY A 61 -0.15 -4.30 13.78
C GLY A 61 -1.06 -4.96 12.74
N TYR A 62 -1.17 -6.29 12.78
CA TYR A 62 -1.97 -7.06 11.81
C TYR A 62 -3.47 -6.68 11.78
N ASN A 63 -3.98 -6.09 12.86
CA ASN A 63 -5.36 -5.67 13.04
C ASN A 63 -5.55 -4.14 13.07
N GLY A 64 -4.48 -3.35 12.97
CA GLY A 64 -4.55 -1.88 13.04
C GLY A 64 -4.61 -1.18 11.68
N TRP A 65 -4.67 -1.91 10.58
CA TRP A 65 -4.89 -1.36 9.24
C TRP A 65 -5.86 -2.24 8.44
N SER A 66 -6.48 -1.63 7.43
CA SER A 66 -7.31 -2.35 6.46
C SER A 66 -7.22 -1.66 5.10
N HIS A 67 -7.54 -2.38 4.04
CA HIS A 67 -7.66 -1.84 2.69
C HIS A 67 -8.93 -2.37 2.04
N SER A 68 -9.53 -1.58 1.16
CA SER A 68 -10.68 -2.00 0.36
C SER A 68 -10.55 -1.49 -1.07
N ILE A 69 -11.00 -2.29 -2.03
CA ILE A 69 -11.07 -1.91 -3.44
C ILE A 69 -12.48 -1.38 -3.66
N SER A 70 -12.62 -0.07 -3.84
CA SER A 70 -13.92 0.57 -4.04
C SER A 70 -14.46 0.35 -5.45
N GLN A 71 -13.62 0.58 -6.45
CA GLN A 71 -13.95 0.42 -7.86
C GLN A 71 -12.67 0.12 -8.64
N GLN A 72 -12.73 -0.85 -9.54
CA GLN A 72 -11.64 -1.17 -10.46
C GLN A 72 -12.22 -1.22 -11.88
N ASN A 73 -11.79 -0.30 -12.73
CA ASN A 73 -12.23 -0.21 -14.12
C ASN A 73 -11.15 -0.80 -15.03
N VAL A 74 -11.57 -1.56 -16.05
CA VAL A 74 -10.67 -2.05 -17.09
C VAL A 74 -10.41 -0.92 -18.08
N GLY A 75 -9.14 -0.65 -18.38
CA GLY A 75 -8.73 0.32 -19.40
C GLY A 75 -8.99 -0.18 -20.82
N THR A 76 -8.51 0.57 -21.81
CA THR A 76 -8.59 0.15 -23.22
C THR A 76 -7.80 -1.13 -23.45
N THR A 77 -8.43 -2.13 -24.04
CA THR A 77 -7.77 -3.39 -24.39
C THR A 77 -7.56 -3.44 -25.91
N VAL A 78 -6.36 -3.83 -26.35
CA VAL A 78 -5.99 -3.94 -27.77
C VAL A 78 -5.62 -5.39 -28.08
N THR A 79 -6.20 -5.95 -29.14
CA THR A 79 -5.88 -7.31 -29.60
C THR A 79 -5.03 -7.24 -30.86
N CYS A 80 -3.82 -7.79 -30.82
CA CYS A 80 -2.92 -7.90 -31.97
C CYS A 80 -2.48 -9.36 -32.13
N TRP A 81 -2.76 -9.96 -33.29
CA TRP A 81 -2.33 -11.33 -33.62
C TRP A 81 -2.71 -12.38 -32.55
N GLY A 82 -3.92 -12.29 -32.01
CA GLY A 82 -4.42 -13.22 -30.99
C GLY A 82 -3.86 -13.00 -29.57
N ARG A 83 -3.01 -11.99 -29.35
CA ARG A 83 -2.56 -11.57 -28.01
C ARG A 83 -3.34 -10.33 -27.55
N VAL A 84 -3.77 -10.37 -26.31
CA VAL A 84 -4.45 -9.26 -25.63
C VAL A 84 -3.41 -8.40 -24.94
N PHE A 85 -3.43 -7.10 -25.24
CA PHE A 85 -2.62 -6.07 -24.61
C PHE A 85 -3.56 -5.14 -23.81
N ILE A 86 -3.12 -4.80 -22.61
CA ILE A 86 -3.78 -3.92 -21.64
C ILE A 86 -2.92 -2.69 -21.39
#